data_AF-A0A816R5Z4-F1
#
_entry.id   AF-A0A816R5Z4-F1
#
_cell.length_a   1.000
_cell.length_b   1.000
_cell.length_c   1.000
_cell.angle_alpha   90.00
_cell.angle_beta   90.00
_cell.angle_gamma   90.00
#
_symmetry.space_group_name_H-M   'P 1'
#
loop_
_entity.id
_entity.type
_entity.pdbx_description
1 polymer ?
#
loop_
_entity_poly.entity_id
_entity_poly.type
_entity_poly.pdbx_seq_one_letter_code
_entity_poly.pdbx_strand_id
1 'polypeptide(L)'
;MGKMSQLMIFKVINMQNGTYLRNGPGLWIGDHDFRHLFDGYSTLVKLEFDDGRIFSGHRLLESDAYKSAKKHKNLSYLEFSETPKPSRSNFKNPFSGVGEIVKLFSGDSLTDNANTGVILTQKGSILVDHYTLETIGKFKYDDRLCDRMIHSAHPIVTETEMWTLIPDLVKPGYRVVRMEAGSNKREVVARVKCRSGSWGPGWVHSFGVMENYVLIPEMPLRYSVRDLLRAEPTPFYKFEWCPNNYGAFAHVMSKHTGEIMWTLIPDLVKPGYRVVRMEAGSNKREVVARVKCRSGSWGPMAEIYG
;
A
#
# COMPACT_ATOMS: atom_id res chain seq x y z
N MET A 1 -22.66 12.74 11.18
CA MET A 1 -21.39 12.94 10.46
C MET A 1 -20.94 11.61 9.88
N GLY A 2 -21.17 11.39 8.58
CA GLY A 2 -20.92 10.11 7.92
C GLY A 2 -19.42 9.83 7.75
N LYS A 3 -18.96 8.70 8.30
CA LYS A 3 -17.62 8.17 8.04
C LYS A 3 -17.60 7.58 6.63
N MET A 4 -16.97 8.28 5.69
CA MET A 4 -16.82 7.83 4.31
C MET A 4 -15.88 6.61 4.26
N SER A 5 -16.43 5.47 3.85
CA SER A 5 -15.72 4.24 3.59
C SER A 5 -15.10 4.29 2.20
N GLN A 6 -13.79 4.04 2.11
CA GLN A 6 -13.13 3.83 0.83
C GLN A 6 -12.90 2.32 0.61
N LEU A 7 -13.17 1.94 -0.63
CA LEU A 7 -13.60 0.64 -1.11
C LEU A 7 -12.37 -0.14 -1.63
N MET A 8 -12.16 -1.37 -1.17
CA MET A 8 -11.23 -2.30 -1.84
C MET A 8 -11.92 -2.89 -3.06
N ILE A 9 -11.22 -2.97 -4.19
CA ILE A 9 -11.80 -3.41 -5.46
C ILE A 9 -11.96 -4.93 -5.49
N PHE A 10 -13.08 -5.35 -6.07
CA PHE A 10 -13.68 -6.68 -6.02
C PHE A 10 -13.46 -7.46 -7.31
N LYS A 11 -13.40 -8.78 -7.20
CA LYS A 11 -13.85 -9.67 -8.28
C LYS A 11 -15.31 -10.01 -8.00
N VAL A 12 -16.25 -9.34 -8.68
CA VAL A 12 -17.67 -9.74 -8.70
C VAL A 12 -17.84 -10.57 -9.97
N ILE A 13 -17.80 -11.90 -9.83
CA ILE A 13 -18.17 -12.81 -10.92
C ILE A 13 -19.67 -13.03 -10.76
N ASN A 14 -20.50 -12.24 -11.44
CA ASN A 14 -21.95 -12.42 -11.54
C ASN A 14 -22.76 -12.28 -10.22
N MET A 15 -23.64 -11.27 -10.13
CA MET A 15 -24.50 -11.00 -8.96
C MET A 15 -25.61 -12.05 -8.76
N GLN A 16 -25.79 -13.00 -9.69
CA GLN A 16 -26.72 -14.11 -9.53
C GLN A 16 -26.07 -15.37 -8.94
N ASN A 17 -24.80 -15.62 -9.27
CA ASN A 17 -24.01 -16.77 -8.80
C ASN A 17 -22.53 -16.37 -8.71
N GLY A 18 -22.04 -16.06 -7.51
CA GLY A 18 -20.72 -15.49 -7.34
C GLY A 18 -20.32 -15.18 -5.91
N THR A 19 -19.04 -14.87 -5.70
CA THR A 19 -18.50 -14.51 -4.39
C THR A 19 -17.93 -13.10 -4.41
N TYR A 20 -18.45 -12.24 -3.54
CA TYR A 20 -17.88 -10.96 -3.19
C TYR A 20 -17.02 -11.13 -1.94
N LEU A 21 -15.73 -10.84 -2.06
CA LEU A 21 -14.79 -10.88 -0.95
C LEU A 21 -14.21 -9.49 -0.71
N ARG A 22 -14.25 -9.04 0.54
CA ARG A 22 -13.70 -7.77 0.99
C ARG A 22 -12.75 -7.97 2.14
N ASN A 23 -11.69 -7.18 2.20
CA ASN A 23 -10.87 -7.04 3.38
C ASN A 23 -11.01 -5.63 4.00
N GLY A 24 -10.78 -5.52 5.30
CA GLY A 24 -10.74 -4.28 6.04
C GLY A 24 -10.35 -4.51 7.49
N PRO A 25 -10.10 -3.43 8.26
CA PRO A 25 -9.91 -3.55 9.70
C PRO A 25 -11.23 -3.97 10.36
N GLY A 26 -11.18 -4.98 11.23
CA GLY A 26 -12.39 -5.45 11.95
C GLY A 26 -12.20 -5.68 13.44
N LEU A 27 -10.97 -5.66 13.95
CA LEU A 27 -10.71 -5.79 15.38
C LEU A 27 -9.51 -4.96 15.82
N TRP A 28 -9.64 -4.35 17.00
CA TRP A 28 -8.58 -3.65 17.71
C TRP A 28 -8.41 -4.31 19.08
N ILE A 29 -7.24 -4.87 19.37
CA ILE A 29 -6.98 -5.66 20.60
C ILE A 29 -6.04 -4.91 21.54
N GLY A 30 -6.40 -4.90 22.83
CA GLY A 30 -5.58 -4.41 23.94
C GLY A 30 -6.06 -3.07 24.49
N ASP A 31 -5.51 -2.66 25.64
CA ASP A 31 -5.72 -1.33 26.23
C ASP A 31 -4.85 -0.28 25.52
N HIS A 32 -5.04 -0.19 24.20
CA HIS A 32 -4.39 0.75 23.32
C HIS A 32 -5.44 1.62 22.66
N ASP A 33 -5.30 2.94 22.81
CA ASP A 33 -6.03 3.91 22.01
C ASP A 33 -5.44 3.93 20.60
N PHE A 34 -5.92 3.02 19.76
CA PHE A 34 -5.57 3.01 18.34
C PHE A 34 -6.02 4.33 17.71
N ARG A 35 -5.05 5.12 17.25
CA ARG A 35 -5.31 6.45 16.69
C ARG A 35 -5.79 6.40 15.26
N HIS A 36 -5.68 5.22 14.62
CA HIS A 36 -5.94 5.10 13.19
C HIS A 36 -6.76 3.87 12.79
N LEU A 37 -7.73 4.06 11.88
CA LEU A 37 -8.59 3.01 11.31
C LEU A 37 -7.77 1.85 10.73
N PHE A 38 -6.62 2.15 10.14
CA PHE A 38 -5.73 1.19 9.46
C PHE A 38 -4.90 0.35 10.44
N ASP A 39 -4.97 0.60 11.74
CA ASP A 39 -4.29 -0.23 12.74
C ASP A 39 -5.14 -1.42 13.19
N GLY A 40 -6.37 -1.55 12.68
CA GLY A 40 -7.22 -2.70 12.98
C GLY A 40 -6.77 -3.94 12.23
N TYR A 41 -6.75 -5.07 12.92
CA TYR A 41 -6.39 -6.37 12.37
C TYR A 41 -7.35 -6.74 11.22
N SER A 42 -6.79 -7.36 10.18
CA SER A 42 -7.51 -7.66 8.95
C SER A 42 -8.64 -8.63 9.19
N THR A 43 -9.81 -8.28 8.69
CA THR A 43 -11.03 -9.08 8.72
C THR A 43 -11.58 -9.19 7.31
N LEU A 44 -11.73 -10.42 6.86
CA LEU A 44 -12.33 -10.75 5.59
C LEU A 44 -13.84 -10.84 5.75
N VAL A 45 -14.58 -10.27 4.81
CA VAL A 45 -16.03 -10.37 4.70
C VAL A 45 -16.35 -10.97 3.35
N LYS A 46 -17.10 -12.07 3.36
CA LYS A 46 -17.58 -12.79 2.18
C LYS A 46 -19.09 -12.65 2.07
N LEU A 47 -19.57 -12.32 0.88
CA LEU A 47 -20.97 -12.46 0.47
C LEU A 47 -21.00 -13.40 -0.74
N GLU A 48 -21.67 -14.52 -0.61
CA GLU A 48 -21.81 -15.55 -1.64
C GLU A 48 -23.25 -15.54 -2.13
N PHE A 49 -23.41 -15.31 -3.43
CA PHE A 49 -24.68 -15.26 -4.13
C PHE A 49 -24.89 -16.62 -4.79
N ASP A 50 -26.03 -17.24 -4.49
CA ASP A 50 -26.42 -18.55 -5.03
C ASP A 50 -27.94 -18.57 -5.23
N ASP A 51 -28.37 -18.56 -6.50
CA ASP A 51 -29.77 -18.64 -6.92
C ASP A 51 -30.73 -17.74 -6.10
N GLY A 52 -30.41 -16.45 -6.02
CA GLY A 52 -31.23 -15.46 -5.31
C GLY A 52 -31.09 -15.48 -3.78
N ARG A 53 -30.23 -16.33 -3.21
CA ARG A 53 -29.85 -16.31 -1.80
C ARG A 53 -28.49 -15.65 -1.60
N ILE A 54 -28.29 -15.08 -0.41
CA ILE A 54 -27.01 -14.50 0.01
C ILE A 54 -26.56 -15.22 1.27
N PHE A 55 -25.39 -15.85 1.19
CA PHE A 55 -24.68 -16.39 2.34
C PHE A 55 -23.55 -15.44 2.73
N SER A 56 -23.53 -14.99 3.98
CA SER A 56 -22.49 -14.10 4.47
C SER A 56 -21.59 -14.80 5.48
N GLY A 57 -20.29 -14.54 5.42
CA GLY A 57 -19.33 -14.98 6.40
C GLY A 57 -18.28 -13.91 6.63
N HIS A 58 -17.62 -13.96 7.78
CA HIS A 58 -16.43 -13.15 8.02
C HIS A 58 -15.41 -13.94 8.82
N ARG A 59 -14.14 -13.58 8.67
CA ARG A 59 -13.05 -14.18 9.44
C ARG A 59 -11.91 -13.21 9.64
N LEU A 60 -11.41 -13.13 10.87
CA LEU A 60 -10.15 -12.45 11.16
C LEU A 60 -9.00 -13.21 10.51
N LEU A 61 -8.09 -12.47 9.88
CA LEU A 61 -6.89 -13.05 9.31
C LEU A 61 -5.98 -13.51 10.44
N GLU A 62 -5.59 -14.78 10.41
CA GLU A 62 -4.75 -15.41 11.43
C GLU A 62 -3.26 -15.10 11.18
N SER A 63 -2.95 -13.80 11.10
CA SER A 63 -1.62 -13.24 10.87
C SER A 63 -0.73 -13.36 12.11
N ASP A 64 0.59 -13.26 11.94
CA ASP A 64 1.52 -13.26 13.08
C ASP A 64 1.29 -12.06 14.01
N ALA A 65 0.90 -10.91 13.43
CA ALA A 65 0.55 -9.70 14.16
C ALA A 65 -0.68 -9.93 15.05
N TYR A 66 -1.78 -10.40 14.45
CA TYR A 66 -3.02 -10.72 15.16
C TYR A 66 -2.80 -11.80 16.23
N LYS A 67 -2.13 -12.91 15.89
CA LYS A 67 -1.85 -14.01 16.83
C LYS A 67 -1.05 -13.54 18.03
N SER A 68 -0.02 -12.72 17.81
CA SER A 68 0.77 -12.17 18.91
C SER A 68 -0.05 -11.21 19.77
N ALA A 69 -0.85 -10.34 19.15
CA ALA A 69 -1.67 -9.40 19.89
C ALA A 69 -2.76 -10.09 20.72
N LYS A 70 -3.40 -11.12 20.16
CA LYS A 70 -4.37 -11.98 20.85
C LYS A 70 -3.74 -12.70 22.04
N LYS A 71 -2.53 -13.23 21.89
CA LYS A 71 -1.80 -13.94 22.95
C LYS A 71 -1.39 -13.00 24.10
N HIS A 72 -0.83 -11.84 23.77
CA HIS A 72 -0.25 -10.93 24.76
C HIS A 72 -1.22 -9.84 25.24
N LYS A 73 -2.43 -9.77 24.66
CA LYS A 73 -3.42 -8.69 24.87
C LYS A 73 -2.82 -7.29 24.69
N ASN A 74 -1.83 -7.17 23.81
CA ASN A 74 -1.05 -5.96 23.62
C ASN A 74 -0.46 -5.89 22.21
N LEU A 75 -0.21 -4.68 21.71
CA LEU A 75 0.41 -4.45 20.41
C LEU A 75 1.84 -4.98 20.39
N SER A 76 2.12 -5.91 19.47
CA SER A 76 3.43 -6.57 19.34
C SER A 76 4.18 -6.19 18.07
N TYR A 77 3.50 -5.61 17.08
CA TYR A 77 4.03 -5.25 15.76
C TYR A 77 3.82 -3.76 15.48
N LEU A 78 4.60 -3.24 14.50
CA LEU A 78 4.55 -1.86 14.06
C LEU A 78 3.39 -1.63 13.08
N GLU A 79 2.28 -1.05 13.53
CA GLU A 79 1.11 -0.80 12.69
C GLU A 79 1.25 0.47 11.83
N PHE A 80 0.15 0.97 11.25
CA PHE A 80 0.20 2.16 10.40
C PHE A 80 0.62 3.39 11.20
N SER A 81 -0.06 3.61 12.33
CA SER A 81 0.15 4.77 13.19
C SER A 81 0.70 4.39 14.57
N GLU A 82 0.68 3.11 14.92
CA GLU A 82 1.12 2.63 16.23
C GLU A 82 2.45 1.90 16.19
N THR A 83 3.24 2.10 17.24
CA THR A 83 4.44 1.32 17.55
C THR A 83 4.23 0.62 18.90
N PRO A 84 4.70 -0.63 19.08
CA PRO A 84 4.69 -1.27 20.39
C PRO A 84 5.36 -0.37 21.42
N LYS A 85 4.71 -0.12 22.55
CA LYS A 85 5.33 0.66 23.64
C LYS A 85 6.68 0.01 24.00
N PRO A 86 7.79 0.77 24.02
CA PRO A 86 9.04 0.22 24.49
C PRO A 86 8.83 -0.29 25.92
N SER A 87 9.25 -1.52 26.19
CA SER A 87 9.35 -2.02 27.57
C SER A 87 10.09 -0.98 28.43
N ARG A 88 9.70 -0.81 29.69
CA ARG A 88 10.36 0.11 30.65
C ARG A 88 11.90 -0.05 30.69
N SER A 89 12.45 -1.20 30.27
CA SER A 89 13.90 -1.43 30.17
C SER A 89 14.59 -0.84 28.93
N ASN A 90 13.84 -0.53 27.86
CA ASN A 90 14.39 -0.12 26.56
C ASN A 90 14.47 1.41 26.36
N PHE A 91 14.00 2.19 27.34
CA PHE A 91 14.03 3.66 27.31
C PHE A 91 15.45 4.26 27.24
N LYS A 92 16.50 3.42 27.39
CA LYS A 92 17.91 3.84 27.38
C LYS A 92 18.70 3.39 26.14
N ASN A 93 18.09 2.73 25.15
CA ASN A 93 18.85 2.25 23.99
C ASN A 93 18.74 3.23 22.79
N PRO A 94 19.78 4.03 22.49
CA PRO A 94 19.80 4.97 21.36
C PRO A 94 19.78 4.26 19.99
N PHE A 95 19.92 2.93 19.94
CA PHE A 95 19.88 2.13 18.71
C PHE A 95 18.53 1.45 18.45
N SER A 96 17.52 1.70 19.29
CA SER A 96 16.17 1.14 19.11
C SER A 96 15.57 1.46 17.73
N GLY A 97 15.77 2.68 17.23
CA GLY A 97 15.36 3.10 15.89
C GLY A 97 16.06 2.39 14.73
N VAL A 98 17.32 1.96 14.92
CA VAL A 98 18.01 1.13 13.92
C VAL A 98 17.33 -0.23 13.80
N GLY A 99 16.88 -0.80 14.93
CA GLY A 99 16.08 -2.02 14.93
C GLY A 99 14.75 -1.88 14.19
N GLU A 100 14.08 -0.74 14.29
CA GLU A 100 12.82 -0.48 13.55
C GLU A 100 13.06 -0.33 12.06
N ILE A 101 14.12 0.38 11.66
CA ILE A 101 14.57 0.45 10.28
C ILE A 101 14.88 -0.95 9.74
N VAL A 102 15.65 -1.74 10.49
CA VAL A 102 15.95 -3.12 10.12
C VAL A 102 14.66 -3.93 9.99
N LYS A 103 13.68 -3.81 10.89
CA LYS A 103 12.36 -4.49 10.76
C LYS A 103 11.54 -4.03 9.56
N LEU A 104 11.68 -2.77 9.13
CA LEU A 104 11.03 -2.22 7.94
C LEU A 104 11.69 -2.75 6.66
N PHE A 105 13.02 -2.82 6.64
CA PHE A 105 13.79 -3.37 5.52
C PHE A 105 13.76 -4.90 5.46
N SER A 106 13.66 -5.55 6.62
CA SER A 106 13.57 -6.99 6.76
C SER A 106 12.15 -7.48 6.67
N GLY A 107 11.11 -6.63 6.69
CA GLY A 107 9.69 -7.02 6.68
C GLY A 107 9.28 -8.04 7.73
N ASP A 108 10.01 -8.09 8.83
CA ASP A 108 9.48 -8.60 10.10
C ASP A 108 8.38 -7.69 10.66
N SER A 109 8.19 -6.51 10.04
CA SER A 109 7.09 -5.57 10.29
C SER A 109 5.89 -5.77 9.36
N LEU A 110 5.73 -6.92 8.69
CA LEU A 110 4.54 -7.21 7.89
C LEU A 110 3.31 -7.26 8.81
N THR A 111 2.68 -6.11 8.95
CA THR A 111 1.35 -5.94 9.50
C THR A 111 0.37 -6.65 8.59
N ASP A 112 -0.73 -7.12 9.16
CA ASP A 112 -1.88 -7.56 8.38
C ASP A 112 -2.78 -6.38 7.97
N ASN A 113 -2.29 -5.15 8.11
CA ASN A 113 -3.03 -3.97 7.74
C ASN A 113 -3.52 -4.10 6.30
N ALA A 114 -4.85 -4.06 6.21
CA ALA A 114 -5.60 -4.25 4.99
C ALA A 114 -5.20 -3.22 3.90
N ASN A 115 -4.65 -2.07 4.27
CA ASN A 115 -4.21 -1.01 3.36
C ASN A 115 -2.71 -1.02 3.02
N THR A 116 -1.91 -1.95 3.54
CA THR A 116 -0.46 -2.01 3.24
C THR A 116 0.06 -3.42 2.96
N GLY A 117 -0.69 -4.48 3.24
CA GLY A 117 -0.13 -5.85 3.17
C GLY A 117 -1.06 -6.99 2.76
N VAL A 118 -2.37 -6.78 2.61
CA VAL A 118 -3.31 -7.88 2.33
C VAL A 118 -4.02 -7.67 1.00
N ILE A 119 -3.40 -8.18 -0.06
CA ILE A 119 -4.07 -8.39 -1.35
C ILE A 119 -4.65 -9.80 -1.33
N LEU A 120 -5.96 -9.89 -1.41
CA LEU A 120 -6.65 -11.18 -1.47
C LEU A 120 -6.45 -11.83 -2.83
N THR A 121 -6.25 -13.15 -2.78
CA THR A 121 -6.36 -14.10 -3.89
C THR A 121 -5.50 -13.75 -5.11
N GLN A 122 -4.19 -13.93 -4.93
CA GLN A 122 -3.30 -14.71 -5.82
C GLN A 122 -1.84 -14.23 -5.70
N LYS A 123 -1.62 -12.99 -5.25
CA LYS A 123 -0.29 -12.36 -5.27
C LYS A 123 -0.17 -11.24 -4.19
N GLY A 124 -0.78 -11.45 -3.02
CA GLY A 124 -0.59 -10.64 -1.82
C GLY A 124 0.32 -11.31 -0.81
N SER A 125 0.68 -10.66 0.30
CA SER A 125 1.62 -11.26 1.27
C SER A 125 1.03 -12.43 2.05
N ILE A 126 -0.30 -12.60 2.09
CA ILE A 126 -1.01 -13.64 2.85
C ILE A 126 -1.98 -14.40 1.94
N LEU A 127 -1.91 -15.74 2.00
CA LEU A 127 -2.76 -16.69 1.28
C LEU A 127 -3.97 -17.07 2.14
N VAL A 128 -5.13 -17.11 1.49
CA VAL A 128 -6.42 -17.37 2.12
C VAL A 128 -7.22 -18.33 1.24
N ASP A 129 -7.90 -19.29 1.86
CA ASP A 129 -8.90 -20.13 1.20
C ASP A 129 -10.16 -19.28 0.94
N HIS A 130 -10.55 -19.10 -0.32
CA HIS A 130 -11.67 -18.22 -0.66
C HIS A 130 -13.05 -18.80 -0.32
N TYR A 131 -13.16 -20.10 -0.06
CA TYR A 131 -14.39 -20.74 0.37
C TYR A 131 -14.58 -20.63 1.89
N THR A 132 -13.56 -21.00 2.67
CA THR A 132 -13.60 -21.07 4.14
C THR A 132 -13.14 -19.79 4.84
N LEU A 133 -12.48 -18.90 4.11
CA LEU A 133 -11.77 -17.71 4.61
C LEU A 133 -10.58 -18.03 5.53
N GLU A 134 -10.14 -19.28 5.56
CA GLU A 134 -9.02 -19.69 6.40
C GLU A 134 -7.70 -19.13 5.90
N THR A 135 -6.88 -18.67 6.83
CA THR A 135 -5.52 -18.22 6.52
C THR A 135 -4.64 -19.44 6.28
N ILE A 136 -4.17 -19.61 5.05
CA ILE A 136 -3.32 -20.74 4.64
C ILE A 136 -1.87 -20.47 5.06
N GLY A 137 -1.40 -19.23 4.88
CA GLY A 137 -0.02 -18.86 5.20
C GLY A 137 0.44 -17.60 4.47
N LYS A 138 1.75 -17.42 4.32
CA LYS A 138 2.32 -16.29 3.58
C LYS A 138 2.64 -16.70 2.15
N PHE A 139 2.35 -15.81 1.20
CA PHE A 139 2.81 -16.00 -0.18
C PHE A 139 4.33 -15.78 -0.24
N LYS A 140 5.00 -16.57 -1.07
CA LYS A 140 6.45 -16.48 -1.27
C LYS A 140 6.71 -16.13 -2.72
N TYR A 141 7.38 -15.02 -2.95
CA TYR A 141 7.88 -14.68 -4.27
C TYR A 141 9.15 -15.48 -4.57
N ASP A 142 9.36 -15.81 -5.83
CA ASP A 142 10.56 -16.49 -6.31
C ASP A 142 11.54 -15.47 -6.92
N ASP A 143 11.90 -14.48 -6.13
CA ASP A 143 12.87 -13.47 -6.52
C ASP A 143 13.64 -12.93 -5.31
N ARG A 144 14.61 -12.06 -5.57
CA ARG A 144 15.44 -11.41 -4.54
C ARG A 144 15.00 -9.99 -4.23
N LEU A 145 13.85 -9.55 -4.77
CA LEU A 145 13.28 -8.28 -4.35
C LEU A 145 12.76 -8.51 -2.94
N CYS A 146 13.15 -7.64 -2.00
CA CYS A 146 12.77 -7.85 -0.61
C CYS A 146 11.23 -7.90 -0.49
N ASP A 147 10.66 -9.09 -0.21
CA ASP A 147 9.22 -9.43 -0.06
C ASP A 147 8.47 -8.68 1.05
N ARG A 148 9.16 -7.71 1.61
CA ARG A 148 9.16 -7.41 3.03
C ARG A 148 9.12 -5.89 3.25
N MET A 149 9.21 -5.12 2.17
CA MET A 149 8.98 -3.68 2.16
C MET A 149 7.51 -3.37 1.89
N ILE A 150 7.03 -2.23 2.38
CA ILE A 150 5.66 -1.74 2.13
C ILE A 150 5.46 -1.58 0.62
N HIS A 151 4.57 -2.36 0.01
CA HIS A 151 4.19 -2.20 -1.40
C HIS A 151 3.05 -1.19 -1.54
N SER A 152 2.80 -0.71 -2.76
CA SER A 152 1.50 -0.08 -3.05
C SER A 152 0.37 -1.08 -2.72
N ALA A 153 -0.66 -0.56 -2.05
CA ALA A 153 -1.82 -1.32 -1.61
C ALA A 153 -2.69 -1.84 -2.77
N HIS A 154 -2.53 -1.25 -3.96
CA HIS A 154 -3.36 -1.51 -5.12
C HIS A 154 -2.48 -1.96 -6.29
N PRO A 155 -1.94 -3.19 -6.28
CA PRO A 155 -1.36 -3.73 -7.49
C PRO A 155 -2.42 -3.85 -8.58
N ILE A 156 -2.05 -3.61 -9.82
CA ILE A 156 -2.95 -3.81 -10.95
C ILE A 156 -2.77 -5.24 -11.45
N VAL A 157 -3.82 -6.05 -11.34
CA VAL A 157 -3.82 -7.45 -11.79
C VAL A 157 -4.72 -7.56 -13.02
N THR A 158 -4.18 -8.16 -14.07
CA THR A 158 -4.86 -8.51 -15.32
C THR A 158 -4.81 -10.03 -15.51
N GLU A 159 -5.41 -10.55 -16.58
CA GLU A 159 -5.36 -11.98 -16.90
C GLU A 159 -3.94 -12.48 -17.18
N THR A 160 -3.06 -11.61 -17.67
CA THR A 160 -1.71 -11.98 -18.13
C THR A 160 -0.60 -11.54 -17.19
N GLU A 161 -0.84 -10.52 -16.35
CA GLU A 161 0.21 -9.90 -15.56
C GLU A 161 -0.31 -9.16 -14.32
N MET A 162 0.56 -9.05 -13.32
CA MET A 162 0.43 -8.13 -12.19
C MET A 162 1.48 -7.04 -12.30
N TRP A 163 1.10 -5.82 -11.96
CA TRP A 163 1.99 -4.69 -11.75
C TRP A 163 1.92 -4.20 -10.31
N THR A 164 3.05 -3.79 -9.74
CA THR A 164 3.11 -3.13 -8.43
C THR A 164 4.29 -2.16 -8.35
N LEU A 165 4.31 -1.35 -7.29
CA LEU A 165 5.38 -0.42 -6.98
C LEU A 165 6.01 -0.81 -5.65
N ILE A 166 7.34 -0.84 -5.63
CA ILE A 166 8.13 -1.00 -4.40
C ILE A 166 8.84 0.32 -4.11
N PRO A 167 8.55 1.02 -3.00
CA PRO A 167 9.33 2.17 -2.59
C PRO A 167 10.76 1.74 -2.30
N ASP A 168 11.70 2.58 -2.70
CA ASP A 168 13.12 2.40 -2.41
C ASP A 168 13.55 3.52 -1.46
N LEU A 169 13.86 3.13 -0.22
CA LEU A 169 14.27 4.04 0.84
C LEU A 169 15.77 4.34 0.80
N VAL A 170 16.57 3.52 0.10
CA VAL A 170 18.03 3.72 -0.02
C VAL A 170 18.33 4.70 -1.14
N LYS A 171 17.66 4.53 -2.27
CA LYS A 171 17.68 5.45 -3.40
C LYS A 171 16.25 6.01 -3.51
N PRO A 172 15.96 7.26 -3.09
CA PRO A 172 14.58 7.76 -3.02
C PRO A 172 13.85 7.65 -4.36
N GLY A 173 12.79 6.84 -4.39
CA GLY A 173 12.01 6.57 -5.59
C GLY A 173 11.23 5.27 -5.52
N TYR A 174 10.85 4.75 -6.69
CA TYR A 174 10.04 3.54 -6.81
C TYR A 174 10.68 2.57 -7.81
N ARG A 175 10.61 1.28 -7.52
CA ARG A 175 10.82 0.22 -8.50
C ARG A 175 9.46 -0.16 -9.07
N VAL A 176 9.34 -0.08 -10.38
CA VAL A 176 8.15 -0.55 -11.11
C VAL A 176 8.35 -2.03 -11.39
N VAL A 177 7.44 -2.84 -10.88
CA VAL A 177 7.62 -4.29 -10.82
C VAL A 177 6.46 -4.98 -11.52
N ARG A 178 6.80 -5.96 -12.36
CA ARG A 178 5.86 -6.78 -13.13
C ARG A 178 6.00 -8.24 -12.70
N MET A 179 4.90 -8.98 -12.74
CA MET A 179 4.89 -10.43 -12.52
C MET A 179 3.87 -11.10 -13.43
N GLU A 180 4.34 -11.99 -14.30
CA GLU A 180 3.48 -12.71 -15.25
C GLU A 180 2.47 -13.62 -14.54
N ALA A 181 1.29 -13.81 -15.15
CA ALA A 181 0.30 -14.75 -14.66
C ALA A 181 0.89 -16.17 -14.60
N GLY A 182 0.56 -16.91 -13.55
CA GLY A 182 1.15 -18.24 -13.29
C GLY A 182 2.57 -18.24 -12.74
N SER A 183 3.27 -17.10 -12.72
CA SER A 183 4.59 -16.96 -12.10
C SER A 183 4.51 -16.32 -10.70
N ASN A 184 5.44 -16.74 -9.84
CA ASN A 184 5.72 -16.10 -8.54
C ASN A 184 6.99 -15.23 -8.57
N LYS A 185 7.66 -15.14 -9.73
CA LYS A 185 8.88 -14.35 -9.91
C LYS A 185 8.54 -12.97 -10.42
N ARG A 186 8.91 -11.93 -9.68
CA ARG A 186 8.76 -10.55 -10.11
C ARG A 186 10.01 -10.03 -10.80
N GLU A 187 9.80 -9.10 -11.71
CA GLU A 187 10.85 -8.44 -12.48
C GLU A 187 10.75 -6.92 -12.34
N VAL A 188 11.88 -6.27 -12.11
CA VAL A 188 11.95 -4.81 -12.10
C VAL A 188 12.02 -4.33 -13.53
N VAL A 189 10.94 -3.71 -14.01
CA VAL A 189 10.84 -3.19 -15.38
C VAL A 189 11.53 -1.84 -15.50
N ALA A 190 11.33 -0.98 -14.51
CA ALA A 190 11.93 0.35 -14.52
C ALA A 190 12.10 0.90 -13.10
N ARG A 191 12.79 2.04 -13.04
CA ARG A 191 13.05 2.75 -11.81
C ARG A 191 12.68 4.22 -11.93
N VAL A 192 11.68 4.64 -11.16
CA VAL A 192 11.31 6.04 -10.99
C VAL A 192 12.20 6.65 -9.91
N LYS A 193 12.90 7.74 -10.27
CA LYS A 193 13.65 8.57 -9.31
C LYS A 193 12.74 9.69 -8.79
N CYS A 194 12.75 9.93 -7.49
CA CYS A 194 12.04 11.08 -6.92
C CYS A 194 12.57 12.39 -7.51
N ARG A 195 11.67 13.25 -7.99
CA ARG A 195 12.01 14.57 -8.56
C ARG A 195 12.20 15.63 -7.51
N SER A 196 11.54 15.43 -6.41
CA SER A 196 11.40 16.40 -5.35
C SER A 196 12.66 16.71 -4.54
N GLY A 197 13.76 15.95 -4.70
CA GLY A 197 15.00 16.19 -3.96
C GLY A 197 14.94 15.83 -2.47
N SER A 198 13.89 15.14 -2.02
CA SER A 198 13.79 14.63 -0.65
C SER A 198 14.50 13.29 -0.47
N TRP A 199 14.88 13.03 0.78
CA TRP A 199 15.57 11.82 1.23
C TRP A 199 14.66 10.58 1.34
N GLY A 200 13.35 10.71 1.12
CA GLY A 200 12.40 9.60 1.17
C GLY A 200 11.42 9.60 0.00
N PRO A 201 11.03 8.43 -0.52
CA PRO A 201 9.99 8.34 -1.54
C PRO A 201 8.65 8.84 -1.00
N GLY A 202 7.83 9.43 -1.87
CA GLY A 202 6.44 9.71 -1.56
C GLY A 202 5.67 8.42 -1.26
N TRP A 203 4.66 8.49 -0.41
CA TRP A 203 3.74 7.39 -0.23
C TRP A 203 2.80 7.29 -1.44
N VAL A 204 2.72 6.08 -2.01
CA VAL A 204 1.86 5.78 -3.17
C VAL A 204 0.81 4.77 -2.75
N HIS A 205 -0.42 5.24 -2.60
CA HIS A 205 -1.54 4.36 -2.30
C HIS A 205 -1.92 3.53 -3.53
N SER A 206 -2.17 4.19 -4.66
CA SER A 206 -2.52 3.57 -5.94
C SER A 206 -1.80 4.25 -7.12
N PHE A 207 -1.77 3.56 -8.25
CA PHE A 207 -1.15 4.01 -9.50
C PHE A 207 -1.93 3.46 -10.70
N GLY A 208 -1.69 4.01 -11.89
CA GLY A 208 -2.39 3.61 -13.11
C GLY A 208 -1.55 2.69 -13.98
N VAL A 209 -2.15 1.67 -14.58
CA VAL A 209 -1.56 0.88 -15.67
C VAL A 209 -2.52 0.92 -16.85
N MET A 210 -2.01 1.42 -17.97
CA MET A 210 -2.68 1.48 -19.27
C MET A 210 -2.06 0.43 -20.19
N GLU A 211 -2.61 0.29 -21.40
CA GLU A 211 -2.11 -0.66 -22.41
C GLU A 211 -0.60 -0.52 -22.63
N ASN A 212 -0.12 0.71 -22.82
CA ASN A 212 1.26 1.02 -23.20
C ASN A 212 2.06 1.78 -22.13
N TYR A 213 1.42 2.22 -21.05
CA TYR A 213 2.02 3.14 -20.08
C TYR A 213 1.69 2.78 -18.63
N VAL A 214 2.59 3.10 -17.71
CA VAL A 214 2.36 3.04 -16.26
C VAL A 214 2.48 4.46 -15.70
N LEU A 215 1.50 4.90 -14.93
CA LEU A 215 1.41 6.24 -14.40
C LEU A 215 1.52 6.24 -12.88
N ILE A 216 2.52 6.94 -12.37
CA ILE A 216 2.98 6.83 -10.98
C ILE A 216 2.93 8.20 -10.33
N PRO A 217 2.10 8.40 -9.28
CA PRO A 217 2.09 9.64 -8.51
C PRO A 217 3.31 9.71 -7.58
N GLU A 218 3.96 10.87 -7.51
CA GLU A 218 4.90 11.24 -6.45
C GLU A 218 4.26 12.33 -5.60
N MET A 219 3.75 11.95 -4.42
CA MET A 219 2.97 12.83 -3.55
C MET A 219 3.81 13.51 -2.46
N PRO A 220 3.29 14.57 -1.82
CA PRO A 220 4.03 15.31 -0.79
C PRO A 220 4.05 14.61 0.58
N LEU A 221 3.22 13.59 0.81
CA LEU A 221 3.33 12.71 1.98
C LEU A 221 4.43 11.70 1.71
N ARG A 222 5.47 11.62 2.53
CA ARG A 222 6.70 10.86 2.22
C ARG A 222 7.19 10.03 3.37
N TYR A 223 7.90 8.96 3.08
CA TYR A 223 8.57 8.19 4.11
C TYR A 223 9.67 9.02 4.79
N SER A 224 9.61 9.13 6.11
CA SER A 224 10.57 9.86 6.92
C SER A 224 11.53 8.89 7.59
N VAL A 225 12.77 8.81 7.09
CA VAL A 225 13.83 8.01 7.74
C VAL A 225 14.11 8.54 9.15
N ARG A 226 14.01 9.86 9.35
CA ARG A 226 14.19 10.52 10.65
C ARG A 226 13.15 10.05 11.67
N ASP A 227 11.88 10.02 11.29
CA ASP A 227 10.82 9.65 12.22
C ASP A 227 10.76 8.12 12.44
N LEU A 228 11.11 7.34 11.42
CA LEU A 228 11.40 5.90 11.56
C LEU A 228 12.55 5.62 12.54
N LEU A 229 13.59 6.47 12.58
CA LEU A 229 14.68 6.34 13.56
C LEU A 229 14.26 6.76 14.97
N ARG A 230 13.29 7.65 15.10
CA ARG A 230 12.84 8.14 16.40
C ARG A 230 11.94 7.15 17.13
N ALA A 231 11.20 6.31 16.40
CA ALA A 231 10.33 5.28 16.98
C ALA A 231 9.30 5.85 18.00
N GLU A 232 9.02 7.14 17.96
CA GLU A 232 8.08 7.79 18.89
C GLU A 232 6.65 7.66 18.34
N PRO A 233 5.65 7.40 19.21
CA PRO A 233 4.27 7.31 18.76
C PRO A 233 3.73 8.69 18.35
N THR A 234 3.95 9.07 17.10
CA THR A 234 3.34 10.26 16.47
C THR A 234 2.22 9.83 15.52
N PRO A 235 1.23 10.71 15.24
CA PRO A 235 0.29 10.48 14.16
C PRO A 235 1.09 10.36 12.86
N PHE A 236 1.17 9.16 12.31
CA PHE A 236 1.92 8.82 11.08
C PHE A 236 3.44 8.85 11.23
N TYR A 237 4.01 8.24 12.28
CA TYR A 237 5.47 8.21 12.52
C TYR A 237 6.36 7.75 11.34
N LYS A 238 5.80 7.04 10.35
CA LYS A 238 6.54 6.63 9.14
C LYS A 238 6.62 7.74 8.09
N PHE A 239 5.81 8.79 8.22
CA PHE A 239 5.55 9.76 7.17
C PHE A 239 5.79 11.20 7.61
N GLU A 240 6.29 12.01 6.70
CA GLU A 240 6.39 13.45 6.82
C GLU A 240 5.57 14.12 5.70
N TRP A 241 4.83 15.17 6.06
CA TRP A 241 4.05 15.95 5.11
C TRP A 241 4.88 17.14 4.59
N CYS A 242 5.22 17.12 3.29
CA CYS A 242 6.14 18.08 2.68
C CYS A 242 5.54 18.87 1.49
N PRO A 243 4.47 19.67 1.69
CA PRO A 243 3.73 20.31 0.61
C PRO A 243 4.51 21.43 -0.09
N ASN A 244 5.21 22.27 0.68
CA ASN A 244 5.81 23.51 0.19
C ASN A 244 7.27 23.33 -0.21
N ASN A 245 7.94 22.30 0.30
CA ASN A 245 9.37 22.10 0.10
C ASN A 245 9.66 21.38 -1.21
N TYR A 246 8.70 20.57 -1.69
CA TYR A 246 9.08 19.43 -2.52
C TYR A 246 8.10 19.04 -3.64
N GLY A 247 7.05 19.82 -3.90
CA GLY A 247 6.13 19.62 -5.03
C GLY A 247 5.49 18.23 -5.11
N ALA A 248 4.73 18.01 -6.18
CA ALA A 248 4.22 16.69 -6.52
C ALA A 248 4.26 16.45 -8.01
N PHE A 249 4.49 15.20 -8.40
CA PHE A 249 4.81 14.87 -9.76
C PHE A 249 3.98 13.69 -10.25
N ALA A 250 3.66 13.69 -11.53
CA ALA A 250 3.15 12.52 -12.22
C ALA A 250 4.28 11.98 -13.09
N HIS A 251 4.56 10.69 -12.99
CA HIS A 251 5.56 9.99 -13.80
C HIS A 251 4.87 9.03 -14.75
N VAL A 252 5.18 9.12 -16.05
CA VAL A 252 4.70 8.20 -17.09
C VAL A 252 5.86 7.34 -17.54
N MET A 253 5.74 6.04 -17.35
CA MET A 253 6.68 5.04 -17.83
C MET A 253 6.11 4.33 -19.06
N SER A 254 6.88 4.23 -20.13
CA SER A 254 6.58 3.38 -21.29
C SER A 254 6.75 1.89 -20.91
N LYS A 255 5.72 1.06 -21.17
CA LYS A 255 5.82 -0.40 -20.96
C LYS A 255 6.77 -1.08 -21.96
N HIS A 256 6.94 -0.48 -23.14
CA HIS A 256 7.77 -1.04 -24.22
C HIS A 256 9.26 -0.74 -24.03
N THR A 257 9.59 0.49 -23.62
CA THR A 257 10.99 0.97 -23.56
C THR A 257 11.50 1.11 -22.13
N GLY A 258 10.63 1.15 -21.13
CA GLY A 258 10.99 1.47 -19.74
C GLY A 258 11.36 2.94 -19.51
N GLU A 259 11.32 3.78 -20.54
CA GLU A 259 11.61 5.22 -20.43
C GLU A 259 10.55 5.92 -19.57
N ILE A 260 11.00 6.89 -18.77
CA ILE A 260 10.17 7.60 -17.80
C ILE A 260 10.21 9.10 -18.09
N MET A 261 9.03 9.66 -18.30
CA MET A 261 8.76 11.10 -18.36
C MET A 261 8.05 11.54 -17.09
N TRP A 262 8.12 12.83 -16.75
CA TRP A 262 7.45 13.35 -15.56
C TRP A 262 6.97 14.79 -15.78
N THR A 263 5.96 15.18 -15.03
CA THR A 263 5.46 16.57 -14.99
C THR A 263 5.01 16.94 -13.58
N LEU A 264 5.00 18.24 -13.27
CA LEU A 264 4.50 18.76 -12.00
C LEU A 264 2.96 18.68 -11.97
N ILE A 265 2.40 18.24 -10.85
CA ILE A 265 0.96 18.27 -10.59
C ILE A 265 0.64 19.57 -9.82
N PRO A 266 -0.08 20.53 -10.43
CA PRO A 266 -0.41 21.78 -9.76
C PRO A 266 -1.51 21.61 -8.70
N ASP A 267 -1.45 22.44 -7.67
CA ASP A 267 -2.52 22.69 -6.70
C ASP A 267 -3.13 21.46 -6.00
N LEU A 268 -2.30 20.54 -5.50
CA LEU A 268 -2.76 19.32 -4.81
C LEU A 268 -3.54 19.56 -3.51
N VAL A 269 -3.40 20.73 -2.89
CA VAL A 269 -4.02 21.02 -1.57
C VAL A 269 -5.55 21.13 -1.68
N LYS A 270 -6.08 21.45 -2.86
CA LYS A 270 -7.52 21.57 -3.09
C LYS A 270 -8.11 20.22 -3.52
N PRO A 271 -9.13 19.69 -2.83
CA PRO A 271 -9.86 18.50 -3.27
C PRO A 271 -10.37 18.63 -4.70
N GLY A 272 -10.43 17.51 -5.42
CA GLY A 272 -10.99 17.42 -6.76
C GLY A 272 -10.08 16.71 -7.74
N TYR A 273 -10.49 16.68 -9.00
CA TYR A 273 -9.70 16.07 -10.07
C TYR A 273 -8.73 17.08 -10.66
N ARG A 274 -7.55 16.61 -11.03
CA ARG A 274 -6.58 17.30 -11.88
C ARG A 274 -6.39 16.48 -13.13
N VAL A 275 -6.44 17.14 -14.29
CA VAL A 275 -6.05 16.51 -15.54
C VAL A 275 -4.59 16.83 -15.77
N VAL A 276 -3.78 15.79 -15.86
CA VAL A 276 -2.35 15.90 -16.17
C VAL A 276 -2.16 15.42 -17.59
N ARG A 277 -1.50 16.24 -18.42
CA ARG A 277 -1.18 15.94 -19.81
C ARG A 277 0.33 15.84 -19.94
N MET A 278 0.80 14.79 -20.60
CA MET A 278 2.23 14.51 -20.77
C MET A 278 2.48 13.99 -22.17
N GLU A 279 3.55 14.45 -22.81
CA GLU A 279 4.03 13.83 -24.05
C GLU A 279 4.98 12.68 -23.69
N ALA A 280 4.68 11.47 -24.16
CA ALA A 280 5.48 10.28 -23.89
C ALA A 280 6.01 9.64 -25.18
N GLY A 281 7.28 9.25 -25.14
CA GLY A 281 8.00 8.60 -26.25
C GLY A 281 8.46 9.54 -27.36
N SER A 282 9.28 9.01 -28.27
CA SER A 282 9.86 9.75 -29.42
C SER A 282 8.82 10.39 -30.34
N ASN A 283 7.61 9.81 -30.41
CA ASN A 283 6.51 10.30 -31.24
C ASN A 283 5.60 11.32 -30.52
N LYS A 284 5.97 11.80 -29.32
CA LYS A 284 5.20 12.79 -28.54
C LYS A 284 3.72 12.45 -28.37
N ARG A 285 3.40 11.19 -28.05
CA ARG A 285 2.00 10.80 -27.81
C ARG A 285 1.50 11.45 -26.53
N GLU A 286 0.32 12.07 -26.59
CA GLU A 286 -0.32 12.65 -25.42
C GLU A 286 -0.86 11.54 -24.51
N VAL A 287 -0.41 11.55 -23.25
CA VAL A 287 -0.95 10.76 -22.16
C VAL A 287 -1.74 11.70 -21.26
N VAL A 288 -3.04 11.45 -21.16
CA VAL A 288 -3.97 12.21 -20.32
C VAL A 288 -4.32 11.36 -19.12
N ALA A 289 -4.23 11.94 -17.93
CA ALA A 289 -4.57 11.25 -16.70
C ALA A 289 -5.38 12.10 -15.76
N ARG A 290 -6.29 11.45 -15.02
CA ARG A 290 -7.08 12.10 -13.97
C ARG A 290 -6.51 11.73 -12.61
N VAL A 291 -5.98 12.72 -11.93
CA VAL A 291 -5.48 12.62 -10.57
C VAL A 291 -6.57 13.12 -9.63
N LYS A 292 -7.16 12.24 -8.83
CA LYS A 292 -8.11 12.61 -7.78
C LYS A 292 -7.35 13.02 -6.53
N CYS A 293 -7.31 14.31 -6.26
CA CYS A 293 -6.74 14.88 -5.05
C CYS A 293 -7.80 14.87 -3.95
N ARG A 294 -7.49 14.33 -2.79
CA ARG A 294 -8.37 14.35 -1.61
C ARG A 294 -7.64 14.94 -0.43
N SER A 295 -8.23 15.93 0.25
CA SER A 295 -7.78 16.32 1.59
C SER A 295 -8.51 15.45 2.62
N GLY A 296 -7.78 14.61 3.34
CA GLY A 296 -8.30 13.86 4.49
C GLY A 296 -7.45 14.09 5.75
N SER A 297 -7.76 13.39 6.83
CA SER A 297 -6.96 13.33 8.07
C SER A 297 -5.50 12.89 7.87
N TRP A 298 -5.18 12.45 6.65
CA TRP A 298 -3.93 11.89 6.16
C TRP A 298 -3.04 12.88 5.40
N GLY A 299 -3.54 14.11 5.19
CA GLY A 299 -3.02 15.01 4.17
C GLY A 299 -3.56 14.69 2.77
N PRO A 300 -3.21 15.50 1.77
CA PRO A 300 -3.55 15.27 0.36
C PRO A 300 -3.09 13.91 -0.16
N MET A 301 -4.04 13.04 -0.50
CA MET A 301 -3.81 11.82 -1.27
C MET A 301 -4.16 12.05 -2.74
N ALA A 302 -3.42 11.41 -3.64
CA ALA A 302 -3.78 11.31 -5.04
C ALA A 302 -4.06 9.86 -5.42
N GLU A 303 -5.21 9.63 -6.03
CA GLU A 303 -5.50 8.42 -6.78
C GLU A 303 -5.43 8.76 -8.25
N ILE A 304 -4.67 8.00 -9.02
CA ILE A 304 -4.55 8.22 -10.45
C ILE A 304 -5.43 7.22 -11.20
N TYR A 305 -6.23 7.75 -12.11
CA TYR A 305 -7.03 6.99 -13.06
C TYR A 305 -6.55 7.33 -14.48
N GLY A 306 -6.32 6.28 -15.27
CA GLY A 306 -6.10 6.38 -16.71
C GLY A 306 -7.41 6.41 -17.48
#